data_AF-A0A7S3V9Z6-F1
#
_entry.id   AF-A0A7S3V9Z6-F1
#
_cell.length_a   1.000
_cell.length_b   1.000
_cell.length_c   1.000
_cell.angle_alpha   90.00
_cell.angle_beta   90.00
_cell.angle_gamma   90.00
#
_symmetry.space_group_name_H-M   'P 1'
#
loop_
_entity.id
_entity.type
_entity.pdbx_description
1 polymer ?
#
loop_
_entity_poly.entity_id
_entity_poly.type
_entity_poly.pdbx_seq_one_letter_code
_entity_poly.pdbx_strand_id
1 'polypeptide(L)'
;MVERVRATANSSEMDKVVTELCTNSNGRETQLSVQHFFKVFFDEKDSGAALGGFVVTHIALIVGCAAPLWVYILYGTNGFLPFLGIIALGIGDSAGAIIGSLCGKRRWPRSRRTKEGSLAVFISMFLAVLCLESYSSACALRVPVLRQTMFVFLPLTALEAVTFQIDNLCLPLFAILLSLELSAWSL
;
A
#
# COMPACT_ATOMS: atom_id res chain seq x y z
N MET A 1 -40.63 -37.18 -14.28
CA MET A 1 -40.61 -37.97 -13.03
C MET A 1 -39.19 -38.34 -12.58
N VAL A 2 -38.25 -38.59 -13.52
CA VAL A 2 -36.84 -38.92 -13.23
C VAL A 2 -36.03 -37.76 -12.65
N GLU A 3 -36.30 -36.50 -13.01
CA GLU A 3 -35.56 -35.34 -12.47
C GLU A 3 -35.90 -34.98 -11.02
N ARG A 4 -37.14 -35.25 -10.56
CA ARG A 4 -37.52 -35.00 -9.16
C ARG A 4 -36.92 -36.00 -8.18
N VAL A 5 -36.58 -37.21 -8.64
CA VAL A 5 -35.91 -38.25 -7.83
C VAL A 5 -34.41 -37.99 -7.71
N ARG A 6 -33.79 -37.36 -8.74
CA ARG A 6 -32.38 -36.96 -8.71
C ARG A 6 -32.11 -35.75 -7.80
N ALA A 7 -33.08 -34.83 -7.72
CA ALA A 7 -33.00 -33.66 -6.85
C ALA A 7 -33.15 -34.02 -5.36
N THR A 8 -34.00 -34.99 -5.01
CA THR A 8 -34.17 -35.43 -3.61
C THR A 8 -33.02 -36.31 -3.12
N ALA A 9 -32.39 -37.10 -4.01
CA ALA A 9 -31.18 -37.85 -3.68
C ALA A 9 -30.00 -36.93 -3.33
N ASN A 10 -29.76 -35.89 -4.14
CA ASN A 10 -28.70 -34.91 -3.90
C ASN A 10 -28.93 -34.06 -2.64
N SER A 11 -30.19 -33.73 -2.31
CA SER A 11 -30.52 -33.00 -1.08
C SER A 11 -30.25 -33.84 0.16
N SER A 12 -30.58 -35.14 0.14
CA SER A 12 -30.38 -36.02 1.30
C SER A 12 -28.92 -36.38 1.55
N GLU A 13 -28.09 -36.41 0.49
CA GLU A 13 -26.64 -36.61 0.62
C GLU A 13 -25.92 -35.32 1.01
N MET A 14 -26.34 -34.16 0.49
CA MET A 14 -25.82 -32.86 0.95
C MET A 14 -26.11 -32.63 2.43
N ASP A 15 -27.29 -32.95 2.92
CA ASP A 15 -27.61 -32.76 4.34
C ASP A 15 -26.81 -33.70 5.23
N LYS A 16 -26.51 -34.92 4.77
CA LYS A 16 -25.63 -35.85 5.49
C LYS A 16 -24.19 -35.37 5.51
N VAL A 17 -23.64 -34.90 4.38
CA VAL A 17 -22.29 -34.34 4.29
C VAL A 17 -22.16 -33.07 5.14
N VAL A 18 -23.16 -32.18 5.11
CA VAL A 18 -23.18 -30.97 5.94
C VAL A 18 -23.29 -31.33 7.42
N THR A 19 -24.09 -32.33 7.80
CA THR A 19 -24.23 -32.77 9.20
C THR A 19 -22.96 -33.49 9.69
N GLU A 20 -22.28 -34.25 8.83
CA GLU A 20 -21.01 -34.94 9.13
C GLU A 20 -19.81 -33.97 9.20
N LEU A 21 -19.84 -32.89 8.41
CA LEU A 21 -18.88 -31.77 8.48
C LEU A 21 -19.09 -30.89 9.73
N CYS A 22 -20.35 -30.59 10.07
CA CYS A 22 -20.71 -29.83 11.27
C CYS A 22 -20.43 -30.59 12.58
N THR A 23 -20.46 -31.94 12.57
CA THR A 23 -20.20 -32.74 13.78
C THR A 23 -18.72 -32.97 14.07
N ASN A 24 -17.81 -32.75 13.12
CA ASN A 24 -16.42 -33.24 13.26
C ASN A 24 -15.28 -32.21 13.08
N SER A 25 -15.52 -30.89 13.01
CA SER A 25 -14.38 -29.96 12.91
C SER A 25 -14.61 -28.53 13.40
N ASN A 26 -14.78 -28.36 14.70
CA ASN A 26 -15.04 -27.07 15.36
C ASN A 26 -13.84 -26.07 15.39
N GLY A 27 -12.92 -26.11 14.42
CA GLY A 27 -11.76 -25.22 14.36
C GLY A 27 -11.06 -25.05 13.01
N ARG A 28 -11.32 -25.91 12.02
CA ARG A 28 -10.70 -25.82 10.67
C ARG A 28 -11.59 -25.11 9.65
N GLU A 29 -12.91 -25.23 9.74
CA GLU A 29 -13.83 -24.60 8.78
C GLU A 29 -13.91 -23.07 8.92
N THR A 30 -13.79 -22.53 10.13
CA THR A 30 -13.69 -21.07 10.33
C THR A 30 -12.42 -20.51 9.73
N GLN A 31 -11.29 -21.22 9.80
CA GLN A 31 -10.07 -20.80 9.12
C GLN A 31 -10.24 -20.87 7.60
N LEU A 32 -10.81 -21.95 7.06
CA LEU A 32 -11.03 -22.12 5.63
C LEU A 32 -12.01 -21.08 5.04
N SER A 33 -13.08 -20.74 5.76
CA SER A 33 -14.05 -19.73 5.31
C SER A 33 -13.47 -18.32 5.34
N VAL A 34 -12.71 -17.98 6.38
CA VAL A 34 -11.99 -16.70 6.47
C VAL A 34 -10.93 -16.61 5.37
N GLN A 35 -10.12 -17.65 5.16
CA GLN A 35 -9.13 -17.70 4.08
C GLN A 35 -9.76 -17.51 2.69
N HIS A 36 -10.93 -18.11 2.46
CA HIS A 36 -11.64 -17.98 1.18
C HIS A 36 -12.28 -16.61 0.97
N PHE A 37 -12.82 -16.00 2.04
CA PHE A 37 -13.36 -14.64 2.00
C PHE A 37 -12.24 -13.61 1.77
N PHE A 38 -11.10 -13.78 2.42
CA PHE A 38 -9.90 -12.96 2.19
C PHE A 38 -9.30 -13.19 0.80
N LYS A 39 -9.59 -14.34 0.16
CA LYS A 39 -9.07 -14.64 -1.18
C LYS A 39 -9.55 -13.71 -2.28
N VAL A 40 -10.69 -13.08 -2.05
CA VAL A 40 -11.30 -12.09 -2.95
C VAL A 40 -10.59 -10.73 -2.87
N PHE A 41 -9.83 -10.46 -1.80
CA PHE A 41 -9.06 -9.23 -1.61
C PHE A 41 -7.58 -9.36 -1.99
N PHE A 42 -7.15 -10.50 -2.56
CA PHE A 42 -5.76 -10.70 -2.96
C PHE A 42 -5.35 -9.82 -4.14
N ASP A 43 -4.26 -9.07 -3.96
CA ASP A 43 -3.40 -8.63 -5.07
C ASP A 43 -2.49 -9.82 -5.48
N GLU A 44 -2.15 -9.93 -6.76
CA GLU A 44 -1.26 -11.00 -7.29
C GLU A 44 0.13 -11.03 -6.60
N LYS A 45 0.45 -9.98 -5.84
CA LYS A 45 1.69 -9.82 -5.07
C LYS A 45 1.76 -10.72 -3.82
N ASP A 46 0.65 -10.99 -3.16
CA ASP A 46 0.61 -11.77 -1.91
C ASP A 46 0.54 -13.29 -2.15
N SER A 47 0.21 -13.71 -3.38
CA SER A 47 0.03 -15.11 -3.77
C SER A 47 1.35 -15.91 -3.82
N GLY A 48 2.50 -15.24 -3.91
CA GLY A 48 3.81 -15.88 -3.98
C GLY A 48 4.39 -16.34 -2.64
N ALA A 49 3.82 -15.90 -1.51
CA ALA A 49 4.35 -16.13 -0.17
C ALA A 49 3.32 -16.87 0.71
N ALA A 50 2.99 -18.10 0.32
CA ALA A 50 1.91 -18.94 0.86
C ALA A 50 2.00 -19.35 2.35
N LEU A 51 2.85 -18.71 3.18
CA LEU A 51 2.85 -18.93 4.63
C LEU A 51 3.21 -17.69 5.47
N GLY A 52 3.44 -16.51 4.87
CA GLY A 52 3.93 -15.35 5.63
C GLY A 52 3.76 -13.98 4.99
N GLY A 53 3.31 -13.88 3.72
CA GLY A 53 3.18 -12.59 3.03
C GLY A 53 2.22 -11.62 3.71
N PHE A 54 1.08 -12.12 4.22
CA PHE A 54 0.05 -11.31 4.87
C PHE A 54 0.59 -10.48 6.04
N VAL A 55 1.34 -11.12 6.94
CA VAL A 55 1.91 -10.47 8.12
C VAL A 55 3.01 -9.49 7.70
N VAL A 56 3.83 -9.86 6.72
CA VAL A 56 4.94 -9.03 6.26
C VAL A 56 4.45 -7.74 5.61
N THR A 57 3.42 -7.77 4.75
CA THR A 57 2.91 -6.57 4.08
C THR A 57 2.26 -5.59 5.08
N HIS A 58 1.47 -6.09 6.04
CA HIS A 58 0.80 -5.25 7.02
C HIS A 58 1.78 -4.64 8.03
N ILE A 59 2.74 -5.44 8.53
CA ILE A 59 3.80 -4.94 9.41
C ILE A 59 4.69 -3.96 8.63
N ALA A 60 5.05 -4.25 7.38
CA ALA A 60 5.87 -3.36 6.56
C ALA A 60 5.19 -2.01 6.33
N LEU A 61 3.86 -1.97 6.15
CA LEU A 61 3.11 -0.73 5.98
C LEU A 61 3.09 0.09 7.29
N ILE A 62 2.85 -0.55 8.43
CA ILE A 62 2.89 0.11 9.74
C ILE A 62 4.30 0.66 10.02
N VAL A 63 5.33 -0.16 9.82
CA VAL A 63 6.74 0.23 10.01
C VAL A 63 7.13 1.33 9.02
N GLY A 64 6.70 1.23 7.77
CA GLY A 64 6.95 2.24 6.75
C GLY A 64 6.33 3.60 7.07
N CYS A 65 5.13 3.62 7.67
CA CYS A 65 4.51 4.84 8.17
C CYS A 65 5.20 5.39 9.43
N ALA A 66 5.63 4.52 10.35
CA ALA A 66 6.19 4.92 11.65
C ALA A 66 7.69 5.29 11.60
N ALA A 67 8.46 4.70 10.69
CA ALA A 67 9.91 4.90 10.63
C ALA A 67 10.33 6.38 10.44
N PRO A 68 9.72 7.17 9.54
CA PRO A 68 10.06 8.59 9.40
C PRO A 68 9.76 9.41 10.65
N LEU A 69 8.69 9.05 11.38
CA LEU A 69 8.35 9.66 12.66
C LEU A 69 9.40 9.35 13.74
N TRP A 70 9.90 8.12 13.81
CA TRP A 70 10.95 7.76 14.77
C TRP A 70 12.26 8.51 14.50
N VAL A 71 12.65 8.64 13.24
CA VAL A 71 13.84 9.42 12.85
C VAL A 71 13.66 10.89 13.24
N TYR A 72 12.46 11.45 13.02
CA TYR A 72 12.15 12.81 13.46
C TYR A 72 12.32 13.00 14.97
N ILE A 73 11.80 12.06 15.78
CA ILE A 73 11.91 12.12 17.24
C ILE A 73 13.39 12.07 17.71
N LEU A 74 14.23 11.30 17.02
CA LEU A 74 15.64 11.13 17.39
C LEU A 74 16.54 12.29 16.98
N TYR A 75 16.31 12.87 15.79
CA TYR A 75 17.22 13.85 15.19
C TYR A 75 16.65 15.28 15.10
N GLY A 76 15.34 15.46 15.31
CA GLY A 76 14.70 16.79 15.34
C GLY A 76 14.82 17.59 14.02
N THR A 77 14.95 16.92 12.88
CA THR A 77 15.18 17.56 11.57
C THR A 77 13.87 17.90 10.83
N ASN A 78 13.95 18.59 9.69
CA ASN A 78 12.89 18.86 8.68
C ASN A 78 11.42 18.67 9.13
N GLY A 79 10.65 19.76 9.20
CA GLY A 79 9.26 19.74 9.73
C GLY A 79 8.27 18.77 9.05
N PHE A 80 8.50 18.36 7.80
CA PHE A 80 7.63 17.40 7.11
C PHE A 80 8.09 15.93 7.19
N LEU A 81 9.29 15.66 7.74
CA LEU A 81 9.85 14.32 7.92
C LEU A 81 8.88 13.31 8.58
N PRO A 82 8.18 13.64 9.69
CA PRO A 82 7.31 12.67 10.35
C PRO A 82 6.10 12.26 9.49
N PHE A 83 5.71 13.09 8.51
CA PHE A 83 4.57 12.82 7.63
C PHE A 83 4.95 12.05 6.36
N LEU A 84 6.25 11.94 6.04
CA LEU A 84 6.71 11.33 4.78
C LEU A 84 6.21 9.90 4.58
N GLY A 85 6.14 9.10 5.63
CA GLY A 85 5.66 7.72 5.54
C GLY A 85 4.18 7.66 5.15
N ILE A 86 3.36 8.49 5.79
CA ILE A 86 1.91 8.59 5.52
C ILE A 86 1.65 9.21 4.14
N ILE A 87 2.42 10.22 3.74
CA ILE A 87 2.29 10.85 2.42
C ILE A 87 2.68 9.87 1.34
N ALA A 88 3.81 9.17 1.49
CA ALA A 88 4.30 8.27 0.45
C ALA A 88 3.45 7.00 0.31
N LEU A 89 3.17 6.31 1.42
CA LEU A 89 2.43 5.04 1.42
C LEU A 89 0.92 5.24 1.43
N GLY A 90 0.42 6.19 2.20
CA GLY A 90 -1.02 6.44 2.28
C GLY A 90 -1.51 7.18 1.04
N ILE A 91 -1.07 8.43 0.87
CA ILE A 91 -1.59 9.33 -0.17
C ILE A 91 -1.08 8.92 -1.56
N GLY A 92 0.22 8.64 -1.67
CA GLY A 92 0.87 8.25 -2.91
C GLY A 92 0.34 6.95 -3.49
N ASP A 93 0.45 5.85 -2.74
CA ASP A 93 0.04 4.52 -3.24
C ASP A 93 -1.46 4.47 -3.55
N SER A 94 -2.30 5.11 -2.72
CA SER A 94 -3.75 5.22 -3.00
C SER A 94 -4.03 6.01 -4.29
N ALA A 95 -3.39 7.16 -4.48
CA ALA A 95 -3.58 7.96 -5.69
C ALA A 95 -3.09 7.23 -6.95
N GLY A 96 -1.95 6.53 -6.84
CA GLY A 96 -1.40 5.71 -7.92
C GLY A 96 -2.32 4.55 -8.30
N ALA A 97 -2.90 3.87 -7.33
CA ALA A 97 -3.85 2.78 -7.56
C ALA A 97 -5.17 3.26 -8.17
N ILE A 98 -5.74 4.36 -7.66
CA ILE A 98 -6.99 4.94 -8.16
C ILE A 98 -6.77 5.46 -9.59
N ILE A 99 -5.83 6.39 -9.80
CA ILE A 99 -5.64 6.98 -11.13
C ILE A 99 -5.03 5.98 -12.11
N GLY A 100 -4.18 5.08 -11.63
CA GLY A 100 -3.62 4.00 -12.43
C GLY A 100 -4.67 3.00 -12.90
N SER A 101 -5.72 2.73 -12.12
CA SER A 101 -6.83 1.85 -12.54
C SER A 101 -7.85 2.56 -13.42
N LEU A 102 -8.18 3.83 -13.14
CA LEU A 102 -9.15 4.60 -13.94
C LEU A 102 -8.59 5.11 -15.27
N CYS A 103 -7.37 5.65 -15.27
CA CYS A 103 -6.80 6.38 -16.41
C CYS A 103 -5.57 5.71 -17.02
N GLY A 104 -5.10 4.60 -16.45
CA GLY A 104 -3.86 3.94 -16.82
C GLY A 104 -3.87 3.26 -18.19
N LYS A 105 -3.45 3.99 -19.23
CA LYS A 105 -3.32 3.47 -20.60
C LYS A 105 -1.89 3.08 -20.95
N ARG A 106 -0.90 3.81 -20.41
CA ARG A 106 0.53 3.63 -20.75
C ARG A 106 1.30 3.05 -19.58
N ARG A 107 1.72 1.79 -19.70
CA ARG A 107 2.54 1.11 -18.68
C ARG A 107 4.02 1.45 -18.81
N TRP A 108 4.74 1.41 -17.69
CA TRP A 108 6.19 1.47 -17.70
C TRP A 108 6.77 0.18 -18.33
N PRO A 109 7.87 0.25 -19.09
CA PRO A 109 8.49 -0.94 -19.66
C PRO A 109 8.93 -1.87 -18.52
N ARG A 110 8.55 -3.15 -18.62
CA ARG A 110 8.76 -4.20 -17.60
C ARG A 110 8.00 -4.02 -16.28
N SER A 111 7.25 -2.94 -16.05
CA SER A 111 6.51 -2.72 -14.80
C SER A 111 4.99 -2.80 -14.99
N ARG A 112 4.29 -3.17 -13.91
CA ARG A 112 2.82 -3.17 -13.86
C ARG A 112 2.24 -1.77 -13.63
N ARG A 113 3.06 -0.82 -13.15
CA ARG A 113 2.67 0.57 -12.88
C ARG A 113 2.47 1.34 -14.19
N THR A 114 1.57 2.31 -14.18
CA THR A 114 1.25 3.17 -15.33
C THR A 114 1.90 4.53 -15.18
N LYS A 115 2.26 5.16 -16.31
CA LYS A 115 2.83 6.52 -16.32
C LYS A 115 1.85 7.53 -15.73
N GLU A 116 0.55 7.38 -16.00
CA GLU A 116 -0.50 8.21 -15.39
C GLU A 116 -0.60 8.00 -13.88
N GLY A 117 -0.50 6.75 -13.41
CA GLY A 117 -0.48 6.44 -11.98
C GLY A 117 0.73 7.05 -11.26
N SER A 118 1.93 6.91 -11.83
CA SER A 118 3.14 7.53 -11.26
C SER A 118 3.06 9.06 -11.24
N LEU A 119 2.48 9.68 -12.27
CA LEU A 119 2.24 11.13 -12.27
C LEU A 119 1.24 11.53 -11.17
N ALA A 120 0.19 10.73 -10.97
CA ALA A 120 -0.78 10.97 -9.90
C ALA A 120 -0.16 10.84 -8.51
N VAL A 121 0.74 9.87 -8.29
CA VAL A 121 1.51 9.71 -7.05
C VAL A 121 2.34 10.97 -6.78
N PHE A 122 3.09 11.43 -7.79
CA PHE A 122 3.90 12.63 -7.64
C PHE A 122 3.05 13.87 -7.30
N ILE A 123 1.95 14.09 -8.04
CA ILE A 123 1.06 15.24 -7.82
C ILE A 123 0.37 15.16 -6.46
N SER A 124 -0.08 13.98 -6.03
CA SER A 124 -0.77 13.82 -4.75
C SER A 124 0.15 14.05 -3.56
N MET A 125 1.38 13.49 -3.60
CA MET A 125 2.38 13.74 -2.55
C MET A 125 2.79 15.22 -2.50
N PHE A 126 2.97 15.85 -3.67
CA PHE A 126 3.29 17.27 -3.77
C PHE A 126 2.18 18.13 -3.15
N LEU A 127 0.92 17.89 -3.52
CA LEU A 127 -0.23 18.62 -2.99
C LEU A 127 -0.40 18.40 -1.48
N ALA A 128 -0.12 17.21 -0.97
CA ALA A 128 -0.19 16.92 0.45
C ALA A 128 0.80 17.77 1.27
N VAL A 129 2.03 17.94 0.78
CA VAL A 129 3.02 18.82 1.42
C VAL A 129 2.57 20.29 1.35
N LEU A 130 2.04 20.74 0.21
CA LEU A 130 1.48 22.10 0.09
C LEU A 130 0.35 22.36 1.10
N CYS A 131 -0.54 21.38 1.31
CA CYS A 131 -1.61 21.47 2.29
C CYS A 131 -1.07 21.53 3.73
N LEU A 132 -0.07 20.70 4.06
CA LEU A 132 0.57 20.69 5.39
C LEU A 132 1.28 22.02 5.70
N GLU A 133 1.96 22.60 4.71
CA GLU A 133 2.62 23.90 4.84
C GLU A 133 1.61 25.03 5.01
N SER A 134 0.51 25.00 4.26
CA SER A 134 -0.58 25.98 4.39
C SER A 134 -1.27 25.93 5.75
N TYR A 135 -1.35 24.75 6.38
CA TYR A 135 -1.90 24.58 7.73
C TYR A 135 -0.94 25.05 8.82
N SER A 136 0.36 24.83 8.65
CA SER A 136 1.39 25.14 9.66
C SER A 136 1.89 26.58 9.60
N SER A 137 1.87 27.22 8.43
CA SER A 137 2.31 28.60 8.22
C SER A 137 1.31 29.33 7.34
N ALA A 138 0.86 30.52 7.75
CA ALA A 138 -0.05 31.34 6.96
C ALA A 138 0.54 31.68 5.57
N CYS A 139 0.15 30.89 4.57
CA CYS A 139 0.16 31.16 3.12
C CYS A 139 1.45 31.73 2.49
N ALA A 140 2.63 31.20 2.80
CA ALA A 140 3.85 31.49 2.03
C ALA A 140 4.53 30.22 1.54
N LEU A 141 4.44 29.95 0.24
CA LEU A 141 5.21 28.88 -0.41
C LEU A 141 6.70 29.25 -0.34
N ARG A 142 7.44 28.62 0.57
CA ARG A 142 8.87 28.89 0.72
C ARG A 142 9.64 28.13 -0.37
N VAL A 143 10.47 28.84 -1.15
CA VAL A 143 11.43 28.27 -2.11
C VAL A 143 12.18 27.03 -1.58
N PRO A 144 12.64 26.97 -0.31
CA PRO A 144 13.26 25.76 0.22
C PRO A 144 12.32 24.55 0.22
N VAL A 145 11.04 24.70 0.56
CA VAL A 145 10.05 23.60 0.59
C VAL A 145 9.86 23.01 -0.79
N LEU A 146 9.70 23.85 -1.82
CA LEU A 146 9.54 23.39 -3.20
C LEU A 146 10.75 22.58 -3.66
N ARG A 147 11.96 23.11 -3.43
CA ARG A 147 13.21 22.41 -3.76
C ARG A 147 13.30 21.07 -3.02
N GLN A 148 12.94 21.06 -1.74
CA GLN A 148 13.03 19.86 -0.91
C GLN A 148 12.05 18.77 -1.35
N THR A 149 10.82 19.18 -1.67
CA THR A 149 9.75 18.30 -2.13
C THR A 149 10.11 17.66 -3.47
N MET A 150 10.65 18.45 -4.41
CA MET A 150 11.13 17.95 -5.70
C MET A 150 12.28 16.95 -5.54
N PHE A 151 13.23 17.23 -4.65
CA PHE A 151 14.39 16.37 -4.42
C PHE A 151 14.02 15.01 -3.84
N VAL A 152 13.01 14.96 -2.97
CA VAL A 152 12.57 13.71 -2.33
C VAL A 152 11.58 12.94 -3.20
N PHE A 153 10.54 13.60 -3.73
CA PHE A 153 9.44 12.86 -4.37
C PHE A 153 9.73 12.42 -5.80
N LEU A 154 10.57 13.14 -6.55
CA LEU A 154 10.93 12.74 -7.92
C LEU A 154 11.62 11.36 -7.97
N PRO A 155 12.69 11.09 -7.18
CA PRO A 155 13.29 9.76 -7.13
C PRO A 155 12.37 8.72 -6.47
N LEU A 156 11.51 9.11 -5.53
CA LEU A 156 10.52 8.20 -4.94
C LEU A 156 9.52 7.67 -5.98
N THR A 157 8.97 8.55 -6.83
CA THR A 157 8.08 8.16 -7.93
C THR A 157 8.80 7.28 -8.95
N ALA A 158 10.09 7.54 -9.20
CA ALA A 158 10.90 6.67 -10.07
C ALA A 158 11.12 5.28 -9.44
N LEU A 159 11.39 5.23 -8.13
CA LEU A 159 11.52 3.97 -7.37
C LEU A 159 10.21 3.18 -7.42
N GLU A 160 9.07 3.81 -7.16
CA GLU A 160 7.75 3.19 -7.25
C GLU A 160 7.51 2.54 -8.62
N ALA A 161 7.92 3.22 -9.70
CA ALA A 161 7.78 2.70 -11.06
C ALA A 161 8.62 1.44 -11.33
N VAL A 162 9.75 1.27 -10.63
CA VAL A 162 10.73 0.18 -10.85
C VAL A 162 10.56 -0.95 -9.83
N THR A 163 10.03 -0.70 -8.63
CA THR A 163 9.88 -1.71 -7.57
C THR A 163 8.64 -2.58 -7.76
N PHE A 164 8.78 -3.90 -7.56
CA PHE A 164 7.69 -4.87 -7.81
C PHE A 164 7.05 -5.48 -6.55
N GLN A 165 7.80 -5.68 -5.46
CA GLN A 165 7.38 -6.55 -4.34
C GLN A 165 7.59 -5.98 -2.93
N ILE A 166 8.39 -4.91 -2.74
CA ILE A 166 8.71 -4.35 -1.40
C ILE A 166 8.67 -2.81 -1.43
N ASP A 167 7.73 -2.24 -2.18
CA ASP A 167 7.52 -0.79 -2.27
C ASP A 167 7.14 -0.20 -0.89
N ASN A 168 6.34 -0.92 -0.10
CA ASN A 168 5.83 -0.46 1.20
C ASN A 168 6.91 -0.17 2.27
N LEU A 169 8.11 -0.76 2.16
CA LEU A 169 9.23 -0.46 3.06
C LEU A 169 10.34 0.30 2.35
N CYS A 170 10.57 0.01 1.07
CA CYS A 170 11.61 0.66 0.28
C CYS A 170 11.33 2.17 0.14
N LEU A 171 10.11 2.55 -0.25
CA LEU A 171 9.72 3.95 -0.46
C LEU A 171 9.95 4.84 0.78
N PRO A 172 9.43 4.52 1.98
CA PRO A 172 9.64 5.35 3.16
C PRO A 172 11.11 5.38 3.61
N LEU A 173 11.86 4.28 3.48
CA LEU A 173 13.29 4.28 3.81
C LEU A 173 14.10 5.20 2.88
N PHE A 174 13.83 5.17 1.58
CA PHE A 174 14.45 6.11 0.64
C PHE A 174 14.00 7.55 0.90
N ALA A 175 12.75 7.77 1.33
CA ALA A 175 12.25 9.10 1.69
C ALA A 175 13.05 9.69 2.86
N ILE A 176 13.31 8.87 3.89
CA ILE A 176 14.15 9.23 5.05
C ILE A 176 15.57 9.55 4.58
N LEU A 177 16.19 8.67 3.79
CA LEU A 177 17.57 8.87 3.34
C LEU A 177 17.73 10.19 2.58
N LEU A 178 16.85 10.45 1.61
CA LEU A 178 16.91 11.65 0.78
C LEU A 178 16.64 12.93 1.58
N SER A 179 15.72 12.87 2.55
CA SER A 179 15.42 14.03 3.41
C SER A 179 16.52 14.31 4.42
N LEU A 180 17.20 13.29 4.95
CA LEU A 180 18.39 13.46 5.79
C LEU A 180 19.56 14.04 5.01
N GLU A 181 19.84 13.52 3.81
CA GLU A 181 20.89 14.05 2.94
C GLU A 181 20.68 15.54 2.70
N LEU A 182 19.48 15.91 2.28
CA LEU A 182 19.08 17.29 2.06
C LEU A 182 19.23 18.19 3.29
N SER A 183 19.02 17.66 4.49
CA SER A 183 19.28 18.41 5.73
C SER A 183 20.77 18.63 5.97
N ALA A 184 21.63 17.66 5.61
CA ALA A 184 23.08 17.79 5.72
C ALA A 184 23.64 18.87 4.77
N TRP A 185 23.07 19.02 3.58
CA TRP A 185 23.45 20.08 2.62
C TRP A 185 22.89 21.48 2.96
N SER A 186 22.04 21.58 3.98
CA SER A 186 21.44 22.85 4.42
C SER A 186 22.10 23.46 5.66
N LEU A 187 23.03 22.74 6.28
CA LEU A 187 23.90 23.17 7.38
C LEU A 187 25.22 23.72 6.82
#